data_AF-A0A259GTS1-F1
#
_entry.id   AF-A0A259GTS1-F1
#
_cell.length_a   1.000
_cell.length_b   1.000
_cell.length_c   1.000
_cell.angle_alpha   90.00
_cell.angle_beta   90.00
_cell.angle_gamma   90.00
#
_symmetry.space_group_name_H-M   'P 1'
#
loop_
_entity.id
_entity.type
_entity.pdbx_description
1 polymer ?
#
loop_
_entity_poly.entity_id
_entity_poly.type
_entity_poly.pdbx_seq_one_letter_code
_entity_poly.pdbx_strand_id
1 'polypeptide(L)'
;MKHLAFLVLVLAQTLFIQAAFAEETPSASTEIPIAEQDFVKNINKFTKEQIIAQFGEPAKADDVKVKGTGKIVASIWMYHYINTAADGTYYETTELDFIDDKVVMVAFLNNDGAEGPDQGQQYEVPIK
;
A
#
# COMPACT_ATOMS: atom_id res chain seq x y z
N MET A 1 0.72 63.12 -24.73
CA MET A 1 1.02 62.82 -23.30
C MET A 1 0.00 61.90 -22.64
N LYS A 2 -1.31 61.95 -22.95
CA LYS A 2 -2.33 61.07 -22.34
C LYS A 2 -2.25 59.60 -22.80
N HIS A 3 -1.82 59.34 -24.05
CA HIS A 3 -1.64 57.97 -24.57
C HIS A 3 -0.36 57.28 -24.07
N LEU A 4 0.65 58.05 -23.65
CA LEU A 4 1.88 57.51 -23.07
C LEU A 4 1.65 57.03 -21.62
N ALA A 5 0.82 57.77 -20.86
CA ALA A 5 0.42 57.36 -19.50
C ALA A 5 -0.45 56.08 -19.49
N PHE A 6 -1.27 55.86 -20.53
CA PHE A 6 -2.07 54.64 -20.67
C PHE A 6 -1.21 53.41 -21.02
N LEU A 7 -0.14 53.59 -21.80
CA LEU A 7 0.77 52.50 -22.15
C LEU A 7 1.58 52.00 -20.95
N VAL A 8 1.96 52.90 -20.04
CA VAL A 8 2.72 52.56 -18.82
C VAL A 8 1.84 51.83 -17.79
N LEU A 9 0.53 52.12 -17.75
CA LEU A 9 -0.39 51.46 -16.80
C LEU A 9 -0.70 50.00 -17.19
N VAL A 10 -0.70 49.67 -18.48
CA VAL A 10 -0.98 48.29 -18.96
C VAL A 10 0.24 47.38 -18.77
N LEU A 11 1.46 47.89 -18.96
CA LEU A 11 2.70 47.15 -18.74
C LEU A 11 2.95 46.78 -17.26
N ALA A 12 2.36 47.52 -16.31
CA ALA A 12 2.50 47.23 -14.89
C ALA A 12 1.63 46.05 -14.41
N GLN A 13 0.58 45.67 -15.15
CA GLN A 13 -0.34 44.61 -14.74
C GLN A 13 0.07 43.20 -15.19
N THR A 14 0.97 43.09 -16.18
CA THR A 14 1.40 41.79 -16.71
C THR A 14 2.51 41.12 -15.90
N LEU A 15 3.03 41.78 -14.84
CA LEU A 15 4.14 41.26 -14.03
C LEU A 15 3.72 40.44 -12.80
N PHE A 16 2.41 40.19 -12.59
CA PHE A 16 1.91 39.50 -11.38
C PHE A 16 1.27 38.13 -11.60
N ILE A 17 1.42 37.51 -12.78
CA ILE A 17 1.00 36.12 -12.97
C ILE A 17 2.20 35.21 -12.73
N GLN A 18 2.59 35.06 -11.46
CA GLN A 18 3.29 33.85 -11.05
C GLN A 18 2.22 32.79 -10.81
N ALA A 19 1.98 31.96 -11.82
CA ALA A 19 1.31 30.69 -11.61
C ALA A 19 2.23 29.86 -10.71
N ALA A 20 1.92 29.84 -9.42
CA ALA A 20 2.49 28.85 -8.51
C ALA A 20 1.99 27.48 -8.99
N PHE A 21 2.79 26.80 -9.79
CA PHE A 21 2.69 25.36 -9.92
C PHE A 21 3.06 24.80 -8.56
N ALA A 22 2.05 24.60 -7.71
CA ALA A 22 2.18 23.70 -6.59
C ALA A 22 2.45 22.33 -7.21
N GLU A 23 3.72 21.91 -7.16
CA GLU A 23 4.07 20.52 -7.33
C GLU A 23 3.38 19.80 -6.17
N GLU A 24 2.27 19.12 -6.47
CA GLU A 24 1.64 18.21 -5.52
C GLU A 24 2.66 17.11 -5.24
N THR A 25 3.49 17.32 -4.21
CA THR A 25 4.18 16.24 -3.54
C THR A 25 3.11 15.17 -3.30
N PRO A 26 3.25 13.94 -3.82
CA PRO A 26 2.24 12.93 -3.62
C PRO A 26 2.13 12.75 -2.12
N SER A 27 1.05 13.28 -1.55
CA SER A 27 0.72 13.06 -0.16
C SER A 27 0.56 11.55 -0.08
N ALA A 28 1.52 10.87 0.55
CA ALA A 28 1.41 9.45 0.79
C ALA A 28 0.08 9.27 1.50
N SER A 29 -0.90 8.65 0.82
CA SER A 29 -2.21 8.43 1.42
C SER A 29 -1.94 7.71 2.74
N THR A 30 -2.33 8.34 3.85
CA THR A 30 -2.09 7.79 5.18
C THR A 30 -2.94 6.54 5.41
N GLU A 31 -3.94 6.32 4.56
CA GLU A 31 -4.86 5.21 4.58
C GLU A 31 -4.57 4.24 3.43
N ILE A 32 -4.58 2.95 3.76
CA ILE A 32 -4.47 1.84 2.83
C ILE A 32 -5.85 1.66 2.16
N PRO A 33 -5.95 1.77 0.82
CA PRO A 33 -7.24 1.67 0.13
C PRO A 33 -7.79 0.24 0.18
N ILE A 34 -9.09 0.05 0.35
CA ILE A 34 -9.68 -1.31 0.41
C ILE A 34 -10.14 -1.86 -0.94
N ALA A 35 -10.34 -1.01 -1.94
CA ALA A 35 -10.73 -1.45 -3.28
C ALA A 35 -9.57 -2.21 -3.94
N GLU A 36 -9.83 -3.41 -4.46
CA GLU A 36 -8.85 -4.36 -4.98
C GLU A 36 -7.72 -3.72 -5.80
N GLN A 37 -8.08 -2.96 -6.84
CA GLN A 37 -7.12 -2.39 -7.79
C GLN A 37 -6.24 -1.31 -7.15
N ASP A 38 -6.82 -0.48 -6.29
CA ASP A 38 -6.07 0.55 -5.57
C ASP A 38 -5.22 -0.05 -4.45
N PHE A 39 -5.69 -1.11 -3.80
CA PHE A 39 -4.94 -1.86 -2.80
C PHE A 39 -3.67 -2.45 -3.41
N VAL A 40 -3.80 -3.25 -4.47
CA VAL A 40 -2.65 -3.88 -5.16
C VAL A 40 -1.62 -2.85 -5.62
N LYS A 41 -2.07 -1.69 -6.10
CA LYS A 41 -1.19 -0.61 -6.57
C LYS A 41 -0.39 0.08 -5.46
N ASN A 42 -0.88 0.05 -4.23
CA ASN A 42 -0.33 0.86 -3.14
C ASN A 42 0.22 0.06 -1.96
N ILE A 43 -0.21 -1.19 -1.75
CA ILE A 43 0.07 -1.95 -0.52
C ILE A 43 1.57 -2.12 -0.24
N ASN A 44 2.41 -2.23 -1.27
CA ASN A 44 3.86 -2.38 -1.12
C ASN A 44 4.58 -1.14 -0.55
N LYS A 45 3.90 0.00 -0.46
CA LYS A 45 4.42 1.24 0.13
C LYS A 45 4.32 1.24 1.66
N PHE A 46 3.44 0.42 2.22
CA PHE A 46 3.18 0.37 3.64
C PHE A 46 4.06 -0.66 4.34
N THR A 47 4.41 -0.38 5.60
CA THR A 47 5.09 -1.35 6.46
C THR A 47 4.08 -2.29 7.13
N LYS A 48 4.58 -3.41 7.65
CA LYS A 48 3.78 -4.35 8.46
C LYS A 48 3.06 -3.64 9.62
N GLU A 49 3.73 -2.71 10.29
CA GLU A 49 3.15 -1.96 11.41
C GLU A 49 2.00 -1.05 10.95
N GLN A 50 2.12 -0.45 9.76
CA GLN A 50 1.04 0.37 9.18
C GLN A 50 -0.16 -0.47 8.77
N ILE A 51 0.09 -1.66 8.21
CA ILE A 51 -0.95 -2.64 7.87
C ILE A 51 -1.68 -3.09 9.15
N ILE A 52 -0.93 -3.45 10.20
CA ILE A 52 -1.51 -3.83 11.50
C ILE A 52 -2.28 -2.66 12.13
N ALA A 53 -1.76 -1.45 12.07
CA ALA A 53 -2.41 -0.28 12.64
C ALA A 53 -3.80 -0.01 12.02
N GLN A 54 -3.98 -0.32 10.73
CA GLN A 54 -5.24 -0.11 10.04
C GLN A 54 -6.19 -1.33 10.10
N PHE A 55 -5.68 -2.54 9.90
CA PHE A 55 -6.50 -3.75 9.76
C PHE A 55 -6.47 -4.68 10.97
N GLY A 56 -5.62 -4.39 11.96
CA GLY A 56 -5.36 -5.27 13.10
C GLY A 56 -4.36 -6.38 12.76
N GLU A 57 -4.20 -7.31 13.69
CA GLU A 57 -3.40 -8.52 13.46
C GLU A 57 -4.06 -9.41 12.40
N PRO A 58 -3.28 -10.11 11.55
CA PRO A 58 -3.84 -11.04 10.58
C PRO A 58 -4.53 -12.22 11.30
N ALA A 59 -5.56 -12.78 10.67
CA ALA A 59 -6.24 -13.98 11.15
C ALA A 59 -5.27 -15.18 11.21
N LYS A 60 -4.30 -15.23 10.29
CA LYS A 60 -3.21 -16.20 10.27
C LYS A 60 -1.92 -15.56 9.76
N ALA A 61 -0.79 -15.92 10.35
CA ALA A 61 0.54 -15.53 9.89
C ALA A 61 1.50 -16.73 9.91
N ASP A 62 2.06 -17.06 8.76
CA ASP A 62 3.08 -18.11 8.61
C ASP A 62 4.43 -17.47 8.27
N ASP A 63 5.43 -17.65 9.14
CA ASP A 63 6.77 -17.08 8.96
C ASP A 63 7.78 -18.09 8.42
N VAL A 64 8.62 -17.63 7.51
CA VAL A 64 9.82 -18.35 7.06
C VAL A 64 11.04 -17.79 7.78
N LYS A 65 11.72 -18.66 8.54
CA LYS A 65 12.87 -18.27 9.37
C LYS A 65 14.17 -18.87 8.86
N VAL A 66 15.26 -18.11 8.96
CA VAL A 66 16.60 -18.64 8.73
C VAL A 66 17.00 -19.48 9.93
N LYS A 67 17.33 -20.75 9.67
CA LYS A 67 17.76 -21.68 10.71
C LYS A 67 18.98 -21.13 11.46
N GLY A 68 19.01 -21.26 12.78
CA GLY A 68 20.13 -20.85 13.62
C GLY A 68 20.23 -19.34 13.93
N THR A 69 19.61 -18.46 13.14
CA THR A 69 19.51 -17.02 13.48
C THR A 69 18.12 -16.62 13.94
N GLY A 70 17.08 -17.36 13.51
CA GLY A 70 15.68 -17.01 13.79
C GLY A 70 15.19 -15.79 13.01
N LYS A 71 16.03 -15.20 12.14
CA LYS A 71 15.63 -14.06 11.29
C LYS A 71 14.48 -14.48 10.38
N ILE A 72 13.36 -13.77 10.44
CA ILE A 72 12.25 -13.91 9.48
C ILE A 72 12.69 -13.28 8.15
N VAL A 73 12.54 -14.02 7.06
CA VAL A 73 12.91 -13.58 5.70
C VAL A 73 11.72 -13.49 4.75
N ALA A 74 10.64 -14.21 5.08
CA ALA A 74 9.36 -14.09 4.42
C ALA A 74 8.23 -14.36 5.41
N SER A 75 7.04 -13.82 5.13
CA SER A 75 5.83 -14.11 5.90
C SER A 75 4.64 -14.19 4.94
N ILE A 76 3.67 -15.04 5.23
CA ILE A 76 2.37 -15.07 4.55
C ILE A 76 1.32 -14.66 5.58
N TRP A 77 0.61 -13.56 5.34
CA TRP A 77 -0.44 -13.06 6.24
C TRP A 77 -1.80 -13.17 5.57
N MET A 78 -2.79 -13.67 6.31
CA MET A 78 -4.16 -13.79 5.84
C MET A 78 -5.07 -12.89 6.67
N TYR A 79 -5.77 -11.98 5.99
CA TYR A 79 -6.78 -11.10 6.56
C TYR A 79 -8.15 -11.48 6.05
N HIS A 80 -9.18 -11.33 6.89
CA HIS A 80 -10.55 -11.58 6.49
C HIS A 80 -11.30 -10.26 6.25
N TYR A 81 -12.02 -10.18 5.13
CA TYR A 81 -12.93 -9.07 4.80
C TYR A 81 -12.31 -7.67 4.83
N ILE A 82 -11.04 -7.52 4.41
CA ILE A 82 -10.37 -6.21 4.35
C ILE A 82 -10.44 -5.54 2.97
N ASN A 83 -10.72 -6.30 1.91
CA ASN A 83 -10.73 -5.79 0.54
C ASN A 83 -12.03 -6.09 -0.20
N THR A 84 -12.41 -5.19 -1.11
CA THR A 84 -13.61 -5.31 -1.95
C THR A 84 -13.27 -5.47 -3.42
N ALA A 85 -14.06 -6.30 -4.11
CA ALA A 85 -14.09 -6.42 -5.56
C ALA A 85 -14.73 -5.18 -6.22
N ALA A 86 -14.75 -5.14 -7.55
CA ALA A 86 -15.28 -4.02 -8.33
C ALA A 86 -16.79 -3.74 -8.09
N ASP A 87 -17.56 -4.75 -7.71
CA ASP A 87 -18.98 -4.62 -7.37
C ASP A 87 -19.23 -4.23 -5.90
N GLY A 88 -18.15 -4.06 -5.11
CA GLY A 88 -18.20 -3.71 -3.70
C GLY A 88 -18.36 -4.90 -2.75
N THR A 89 -18.46 -6.13 -3.26
CA THR A 89 -18.47 -7.34 -2.42
C THR A 89 -17.09 -7.56 -1.79
N TYR A 90 -17.06 -7.93 -0.52
CA TYR A 90 -15.80 -8.26 0.16
C TYR A 90 -15.29 -9.63 -0.26
N TYR A 91 -13.97 -9.72 -0.46
CA TYR A 91 -13.27 -10.99 -0.46
C TYR A 91 -13.29 -11.58 0.95
N GLU A 92 -13.50 -12.89 1.06
CA GLU A 92 -13.48 -13.57 2.35
C GLU A 92 -12.07 -13.53 2.94
N THR A 93 -11.05 -13.77 2.13
CA THR A 93 -9.64 -13.70 2.54
C THR A 93 -8.81 -12.88 1.57
N THR A 94 -7.92 -12.04 2.12
CA THR A 94 -6.80 -11.42 1.41
C THR A 94 -5.50 -11.95 1.98
N GLU A 95 -4.70 -12.58 1.13
CA GLU A 95 -3.37 -13.07 1.44
C GLU A 95 -2.32 -12.03 1.02
N LEU A 96 -1.39 -11.73 1.92
CA LEU A 96 -0.26 -10.84 1.71
C LEU A 96 1.04 -11.60 1.91
N ASP A 97 1.82 -11.74 0.83
CA ASP A 97 3.14 -12.34 0.90
C ASP A 97 4.20 -11.27 1.06
N PHE A 98 5.01 -11.43 2.10
CA PHE A 98 6.10 -10.55 2.45
C PHE A 98 7.45 -11.18 2.12
N ILE A 99 8.36 -10.39 1.55
CA ILE A 99 9.80 -10.68 1.51
C ILE A 99 10.52 -9.45 2.06
N ASP A 100 11.42 -9.65 3.04
CA ASP A 100 12.14 -8.56 3.73
C ASP A 100 11.20 -7.39 4.14
N ASP A 101 10.06 -7.74 4.76
CA ASP A 101 9.01 -6.83 5.24
C ASP A 101 8.31 -5.97 4.19
N LYS A 102 8.40 -6.35 2.90
CA LYS A 102 7.64 -5.74 1.81
C LYS A 102 6.66 -6.71 1.19
N VAL A 103 5.43 -6.24 0.96
CA VAL A 103 4.43 -7.02 0.21
C VAL A 103 4.88 -7.15 -1.24
N VAL A 104 5.04 -8.40 -1.69
CA VAL A 104 5.47 -8.75 -3.05
C VAL A 104 4.37 -9.43 -3.86
N MET A 105 3.39 -10.04 -3.21
CA MET A 105 2.23 -10.66 -3.84
C MET A 105 0.99 -10.44 -2.97
N VAL A 106 -0.16 -10.33 -3.63
CA VAL A 106 -1.48 -10.26 -3.02
C VAL A 106 -2.35 -11.31 -3.71
N ALA A 107 -3.08 -12.11 -2.94
CA ALA A 107 -4.12 -12.98 -3.46
C ALA A 107 -5.46 -12.70 -2.78
N PHE A 108 -6.54 -12.78 -3.55
CA PHE A 108 -7.91 -12.62 -3.07
C PHE A 108 -8.64 -13.95 -3.19
N LEU A 109 -9.23 -14.42 -2.09
CA LEU A 109 -9.90 -15.71 -2.00
C LEU A 109 -11.35 -15.53 -1.56
N ASN A 110 -12.23 -16.34 -2.15
CA ASN A 110 -13.64 -16.44 -1.78
C ASN A 110 -13.89 -17.67 -0.88
N ASN A 111 -12.96 -17.91 0.04
CA ASN A 111 -13.04 -18.91 1.11
C ASN A 111 -12.29 -18.36 2.35
N ASP A 112 -12.31 -19.10 3.44
CA ASP A 112 -11.71 -18.72 4.73
C ASP A 112 -10.17 -18.81 4.78
N GLY A 113 -9.52 -19.14 3.66
CA GLY A 113 -8.06 -19.34 3.58
C GLY A 113 -7.58 -20.67 4.14
N ALA A 114 -8.49 -21.62 4.43
CA ALA A 114 -8.12 -22.93 4.98
C ALA A 114 -7.71 -23.96 3.91
N GLU A 115 -7.79 -23.64 2.62
CA GLU A 115 -7.44 -24.56 1.54
C GLU A 115 -5.93 -24.54 1.22
N GLY A 116 -5.20 -25.54 1.73
CA GLY A 116 -3.78 -25.79 1.43
C GLY A 116 -3.22 -26.91 2.32
N PRO A 117 -2.17 -27.65 1.90
CA PRO A 117 -1.53 -28.62 2.76
C PRO A 117 -0.87 -27.89 3.94
N ASP A 118 -1.33 -28.23 5.14
CA ASP A 118 -0.75 -27.97 6.45
C ASP A 118 -1.03 -26.63 7.13
N GLN A 119 -2.01 -26.70 8.03
CA GLN A 119 -2.14 -25.81 9.17
C GLN A 119 -0.93 -26.02 10.11
N GLY A 120 0.09 -25.17 10.02
CA GLY A 120 1.13 -25.05 11.05
C GLY A 120 2.54 -25.59 10.73
N GLN A 121 2.92 -25.75 9.46
CA GLN A 121 4.33 -26.04 9.14
C GLN A 121 5.18 -24.79 9.38
N GLN A 122 6.22 -24.94 10.20
CA GLN A 122 7.27 -23.93 10.31
C GLN A 122 8.26 -24.13 9.16
N TYR A 123 8.41 -23.10 8.34
CA TYR A 123 9.35 -23.13 7.21
C TYR A 123 10.71 -22.60 7.67
N GLU A 124 11.74 -23.46 7.58
CA GLU A 124 13.12 -23.08 7.82
C GLU A 124 13.94 -23.12 6.53
N VAL A 125 14.74 -22.09 6.29
CA VAL A 125 15.75 -22.10 5.23
C VAL A 125 17.16 -22.32 5.81
N PRO A 126 18.01 -23.13 5.15
CA PRO A 126 19.37 -23.40 5.63
C PRO A 126 20.29 -22.17 5.52
N ILE A 127 21.31 -22.11 6.38
CA ILE A 127 22.40 -21.12 6.30
C ILE A 127 23.31 -21.50 5.12
N LYS A 128 23.59 -20.56 4.21
CA LYS A 128 24.60 -20.73 3.15
C LYS A 128 26.02 -20.57 3.68
#